data_AF-A0A367F4B3-F1
#
_entry.id   AF-A0A367F4B3-F1
#
_cell.length_a   1.000
_cell.length_b   1.000
_cell.length_c   1.000
_cell.angle_alpha   90.00
_cell.angle_beta   90.00
_cell.angle_gamma   90.00
#
_symmetry.space_group_name_H-M   'P 1'
#
loop_
_entity.id
_entity.type
_entity.pdbx_description
1 polymer ?
#
loop_
_entity_poly.entity_id
_entity_poly.type
_entity_poly.pdbx_seq_one_letter_code
_entity_poly.pdbx_strand_id
1 'polypeptide(L)' 'MTHANQDPDPDPDRTPGLERGGQVPPGETPPAEGSMSEAGPLETHNPTKGWSKGPLLLITLVVVVFLVFFIGYLVGL' A
#
# COMPACT_ATOMS: atom_id res chain seq x y z
N MET A 1 -0.38 27.30 1.05
CA MET A 1 -0.55 25.86 1.34
C MET A 1 -0.02 25.65 2.75
N THR A 2 -0.92 25.56 3.73
CA THR A 2 -0.57 25.27 5.12
C THR A 2 -0.11 23.82 5.20
N HIS A 3 1.20 23.60 5.33
CA HIS A 3 1.72 22.33 5.79
C HIS A 3 1.15 22.13 7.20
N ALA A 4 0.15 21.26 7.33
CA ALA A 4 -0.23 20.74 8.64
C ALA A 4 0.98 19.93 9.12
N ASN A 5 1.80 20.56 9.95
CA ASN A 5 2.85 19.89 10.71
C ASN A 5 2.13 18.99 11.72
N GLN A 6 1.72 17.80 11.29
CA GLN A 6 1.26 16.77 12.21
C GLN A 6 2.50 16.24 12.88
N ASP A 7 2.80 16.80 14.04
CA ASP A 7 3.83 16.27 14.91
C ASP A 7 3.46 14.82 15.24
N PRO A 8 4.29 13.82 14.87
CA PRO A 8 4.02 12.43 15.19
C PRO A 8 4.17 12.16 16.70
N ASP A 9 4.77 13.08 17.45
CA ASP A 9 4.93 12.93 18.88
C ASP A 9 3.59 13.08 19.62
N PRO A 10 3.34 12.22 20.62
CA PRO A 10 2.16 12.33 21.47
C PRO A 10 2.15 13.68 22.20
N ASP A 11 1.02 14.40 22.11
CA ASP A 11 0.83 15.67 22.79
C ASP A 11 0.88 15.48 24.33
N PRO A 12 1.83 16.09 25.06
CA PRO A 12 1.95 15.95 26.51
C PRO A 12 0.73 16.48 27.26
N ASP A 13 -0.02 17.43 26.69
CA ASP A 13 -1.26 17.94 27.31
C ASP A 13 -2.43 16.93 27.19
N ARG A 14 -2.26 15.90 26.35
CA ARG A 14 -3.27 14.86 26.08
C ARG A 14 -2.77 13.44 26.39
N THR A 15 -1.53 13.30 26.83
CA THR A 15 -0.89 12.01 27.10
C THR A 15 -0.50 11.95 28.58
N PRO A 16 -1.30 11.25 29.42
CA PRO A 16 -1.02 11.15 30.85
C PRO A 16 0.37 10.56 31.11
N GLY A 17 1.11 11.16 32.05
CA GLY A 17 2.46 10.69 32.44
C GLY A 17 3.57 11.11 31.49
N LEU A 18 3.26 11.73 30.34
CA LEU A 18 4.25 12.28 29.42
C LEU A 18 4.65 13.70 29.86
N GLU A 19 5.92 13.87 30.21
CA GLU A 19 6.48 15.18 30.48
C GLU A 19 6.73 15.94 29.17
N ARG A 20 6.73 17.28 29.21
CA ARG A 20 7.05 18.13 28.04
C ARG A 20 8.42 17.83 27.41
N GLY A 21 9.32 17.18 28.16
CA GLY A 21 10.61 16.70 27.68
C GLY A 21 10.56 15.37 26.91
N GLY A 22 9.37 14.80 26.66
CA GLY A 22 9.18 13.52 25.99
C GLY A 22 9.46 12.30 26.86
N GLN A 23 9.62 12.49 28.17
CA GLN A 23 9.98 11.44 29.12
C GLN A 23 8.76 10.97 29.91
N VAL A 24 8.80 9.72 30.38
CA VAL A 24 7.85 9.16 31.34
C VAL A 24 8.59 8.66 32.58
N PRO A 25 7.96 8.64 33.76
CA PRO A 25 8.56 8.09 34.97
C PRO A 25 9.03 6.63 34.79
N PRO A 26 10.11 6.21 35.47
CA PRO A 26 10.54 4.81 35.46
C PRO A 26 9.44 3.86 35.94
N GLY A 27 9.16 2.81 35.16
CA GLY A 27 8.12 1.81 35.47
C GLY A 27 6.78 2.05 34.78
N GLU A 28 6.55 3.24 34.22
CA GLU A 28 5.45 3.48 33.28
C GLU A 28 5.78 2.92 31.89
N THR A 29 4.76 2.53 31.13
CA THR A 29 4.96 2.14 29.73
C THR A 29 5.07 3.41 28.89
N PRO A 30 6.14 3.63 28.13
CA PRO A 30 6.26 4.77 27.23
C PRO A 30 5.05 4.84 26.27
N PRO A 31 4.63 6.05 25.86
CA PRO A 31 3.54 6.19 24.91
C PRO A 31 3.92 5.50 23.59
N ALA A 32 2.91 4.99 22.89
CA ALA A 32 3.11 4.35 21.60
C ALA A 32 3.72 5.37 20.62
N GLU A 33 5.01 5.22 20.33
CA GLU A 33 5.66 5.95 19.25
C GLU A 33 5.00 5.55 17.93
N GLY A 34 4.43 6.54 17.24
CA GLY A 34 3.74 6.36 15.96
C GLY A 34 4.72 6.06 14.83
N SER A 35 5.44 4.94 14.89
CA SER A 35 6.46 4.59 13.87
C SER A 35 5.89 4.17 12.51
N MET A 36 4.56 4.09 12.34
CA MET A 36 3.99 3.43 11.14
C MET A 36 2.75 4.07 10.50
N SER A 37 2.12 5.12 11.06
CA SER A 37 0.88 5.64 10.45
C SER A 37 1.08 6.40 9.14
N GLU A 38 2.29 6.93 8.89
CA GLU A 38 2.59 7.72 7.68
C GLU A 38 3.95 7.37 7.05
N ALA A 39 4.50 6.18 7.34
CA ALA A 39 5.78 5.73 6.81
C ALA A 39 5.75 5.37 5.31
N GLY A 40 4.60 5.49 4.65
CA GLY A 40 4.43 5.34 3.22
C GLY A 40 4.23 6.70 2.55
N PRO A 41 4.80 6.95 1.34
CA PRO A 41 4.47 8.13 0.56
C PRO A 41 2.94 8.29 0.44
N LEU A 42 2.44 9.52 0.51
CA LEU A 42 1.02 9.79 0.25
C LEU A 42 0.69 9.26 -1.15
N GLU A 43 -0.07 8.16 -1.22
CA GLU A 43 -0.41 7.49 -2.47
C GLU A 43 -1.49 8.30 -3.21
N THR A 44 -1.06 9.41 -3.82
CA THR A 44 -1.91 10.30 -4.63
C THR A 44 -2.02 9.85 -6.08
N HIS A 45 -1.18 8.90 -6.49
CA HIS A 45 -0.95 8.58 -7.89
C HIS A 45 -1.09 7.08 -8.17
N ASN A 46 -2.28 6.54 -7.88
CA ASN A 46 -2.69 5.22 -8.32
C ASN A 46 -3.67 5.33 -9.51
N PRO A 47 -3.19 5.58 -10.75
CA PRO A 47 -4.07 5.67 -11.90
C PRO A 47 -4.78 4.33 -12.10
N THR A 48 -6.11 4.33 -11.94
CA THR A 48 -6.97 3.14 -12.08
C THR A 48 -6.91 2.51 -13.48
N LYS A 49 -6.41 3.25 -14.47
CA LYS A 49 -6.28 2.82 -15.86
C LYS A 49 -4.88 2.26 -16.13
N GLY A 50 -4.57 1.13 -15.49
CA GLY A 50 -3.32 0.41 -15.71
C GLY A 50 -3.24 -0.31 -17.08
N TRP A 51 -1.99 -0.56 -17.51
CA TRP A 51 -1.58 -1.24 -18.75
C TRP A 51 -2.01 -2.71 -18.84
N SER A 52 -2.72 -3.24 -17.84
CA SER A 52 -3.09 -4.65 -17.68
C SER A 52 -3.86 -5.24 -18.87
N LYS A 53 -4.56 -4.40 -19.66
CA LYS A 53 -5.29 -4.86 -20.86
C LYS A 53 -4.35 -5.39 -21.95
N GLY A 54 -3.15 -4.83 -22.10
CA GLY A 54 -2.19 -5.25 -23.12
C GLY A 54 -1.72 -6.70 -22.91
N PRO A 55 -1.11 -7.00 -21.75
CA PRO A 55 -0.71 -8.37 -21.42
C PRO A 55 -1.88 -9.36 -21.40
N LEU A 56 -3.04 -8.96 -20.87
CA LEU A 56 -4.22 -9.83 -20.85
C LEU A 56 -4.68 -10.21 -22.27
N LEU A 57 -4.70 -9.24 -23.19
CA LEU A 57 -5.06 -9.49 -24.59
C LEU A 57 -4.05 -10.41 -25.28
N LEU A 58 -2.75 -10.20 -25.05
CA LEU A 58 -1.69 -11.04 -25.61
C LEU A 58 -1.82 -12.50 -25.13
N ILE A 59 -1.99 -12.71 -23.83
CA ILE A 59 -2.18 -14.05 -23.25
C ILE A 59 -3.43 -14.71 -23.82
N THR A 60 -4.54 -13.97 -23.91
CA THR A 60 -5.80 -14.48 -24.48
C THR A 60 -5.61 -14.93 -25.93
N LEU A 61 -4.92 -14.13 -26.75
CA LEU A 61 -4.64 -14.49 -28.15
C LEU A 61 -3.84 -15.80 -28.25
N VAL A 62 -2.77 -15.91 -27.45
CA VAL A 62 -1.91 -17.11 -27.44
C VAL A 62 -2.73 -18.34 -27.06
N VAL A 63 -3.56 -18.26 -26.01
CA VAL A 63 -4.43 -19.36 -25.57
C VAL A 63 -5.40 -19.77 -26.69
N VAL A 64 -6.03 -18.81 -27.38
CA VAL A 64 -6.95 -19.10 -28.50
C VAL A 64 -6.22 -19.81 -29.64
N VAL A 65 -5.00 -19.41 -29.99
CA VAL A 65 -4.20 -20.07 -31.04
C VAL A 65 -3.92 -21.53 -30.67
N PHE A 66 -3.49 -21.79 -29.44
CA PHE A 66 -3.26 -23.17 -28.97
C PHE A 66 -4.55 -23.99 -28.97
N LEU A 67 -5.67 -23.42 -28.50
CA LEU A 67 -6.96 -24.12 -28.53
C LEU A 67 -7.38 -24.51 -29.94
N VAL A 68 -7.28 -23.59 -30.90
CA VAL A 68 -7.59 -23.87 -32.31
C VAL A 68 -6.66 -24.94 -32.87
N PHE A 69 -5.37 -24.89 -32.56
CA PHE A 69 -4.40 -25.91 -32.97
C PHE A 69 -4.76 -27.30 -32.42
N PHE A 70 -5.06 -27.41 -31.13
CA PHE A 70 -5.44 -28.70 -30.54
C PHE A 70 -6.78 -29.20 -31.07
N ILE A 71 -7.76 -28.33 -31.27
CA ILE A 71 -9.05 -28.72 -31.87
C ILE A 71 -8.83 -29.23 -33.29
N GLY A 72 -8.04 -28.52 -34.11
CA GLY A 72 -7.66 -28.95 -35.46
C GLY A 72 -6.99 -30.32 -35.44
N TYR A 73 -5.99 -30.49 -34.58
CA TYR A 73 -5.30 -31.77 -34.39
C TYR A 73 -6.25 -32.91 -34.00
N LEU A 74 -7.19 -32.67 -33.08
CA LEU A 74 -8.15 -33.68 -32.62
C LEU A 74 -9.15 -34.11 -33.70
N VAL A 75 -9.53 -33.19 -34.59
CA VAL A 75 -10.44 -33.50 -35.72
C VAL A 75 -9.70 -33.96 -36.98
N GLY A 76 -8.36 -34.07 -36.93
CA GLY A 76 -7.54 -34.56 -38.03
C GLY A 76 -7.29 -33.53 -39.14
N LEU A 77 -7.34 -32.24 -38.82
CA LEU A 77 -6.90 -31.14 -39.69
C LEU A 77 -5.36 -31.03 -39.71
#